data_AF-A0AAX4L0A2-F1
#
_entry.id   AF-A0AAX4L0A2-F1
#
_cell.length_a   1.000
_cell.length_b   1.000
_cell.length_c   1.000
_cell.angle_alpha   90.00
_cell.angle_beta   90.00
_cell.angle_gamma   90.00
#
_symmetry.space_group_name_H-M   'P 1'
#
loop_
_entity.id
_entity.type
_entity.pdbx_description
1 polymer ?
#
loop_
_entity_poly.entity_id
_entity_poly.type
_entity_poly.pdbx_seq_one_letter_code
_entity_poly.pdbx_strand_id
1 'polypeptide(L)'
;MKIKNVSIITDSARIYKNLVDELKKRNIQISDDGEIKIYINNIGQKNDILKYIGYIIALSRGKQEFNELLIGIDTNSPYLTVVAVIDGELIEYRRPYELNALVKTIDEILITYPAKRKIIGVGIGNKYGVEIYNILSTIYENVKKVDEKYTNEKSHFNQIKDKDVRAAFSIALRASS
;
A
#
# COMPACT_ATOMS: atom_id res chain seq x y z
N MET A 1 2.90 12.88 -13.44
CA MET A 1 4.22 13.37 -12.97
C MET A 1 5.29 12.40 -13.46
N LYS A 2 6.44 12.84 -13.96
CA LYS A 2 7.48 11.92 -14.46
C LYS A 2 8.19 11.27 -13.27
N ILE A 3 8.17 9.95 -13.19
CA ILE A 3 8.92 9.19 -12.18
C ILE A 3 10.41 9.32 -12.53
N LYS A 4 11.22 9.75 -11.55
CA LYS A 4 12.67 9.88 -11.67
C LYS A 4 13.35 8.55 -11.42
N ASN A 5 14.41 8.28 -12.18
CA ASN A 5 15.25 7.12 -11.97
C ASN A 5 16.08 7.29 -10.70
N VAL A 6 16.25 6.20 -9.96
CA VAL A 6 16.97 6.17 -8.68
C VAL A 6 18.15 5.22 -8.79
N SER A 7 19.33 5.63 -8.30
CA SER A 7 20.48 4.77 -8.02
C SER A 7 20.52 4.41 -6.53
N ILE A 8 20.69 3.13 -6.23
CA ILE A 8 20.87 2.64 -4.85
C ILE A 8 22.34 2.30 -4.65
N ILE A 9 22.96 2.90 -3.64
CA ILE A 9 24.35 2.66 -3.25
C ILE A 9 24.33 2.05 -1.85
N THR A 10 24.85 0.82 -1.71
CA THR A 10 24.86 0.09 -0.44
C THR A 10 26.12 -0.75 -0.31
N ASP A 11 26.55 -0.97 0.93
CA ASP A 11 27.66 -1.86 1.29
C ASP A 11 27.31 -3.36 1.20
N SER A 12 26.03 -3.70 0.97
CA SER A 12 25.55 -5.09 0.99
C SER A 12 24.79 -5.48 -0.27
N ALA A 13 25.37 -6.41 -1.03
CA ALA A 13 24.74 -6.98 -2.24
C ALA A 13 23.40 -7.68 -1.95
N ARG A 14 23.25 -8.28 -0.75
CA ARG A 14 21.99 -8.90 -0.32
C ARG A 14 20.89 -7.86 -0.14
N ILE A 15 21.22 -6.74 0.51
CA ILE A 15 20.29 -5.63 0.72
C ILE A 15 19.90 -5.02 -0.62
N TYR A 16 20.87 -4.78 -1.50
CA TYR A 16 20.63 -4.29 -2.86
C TYR A 16 19.61 -5.16 -3.59
N LYS A 17 19.84 -6.47 -3.64
CA LYS A 17 18.94 -7.42 -4.32
C LYS A 17 17.52 -7.35 -3.76
N ASN A 18 17.37 -7.37 -2.42
CA ASN A 18 16.06 -7.32 -1.78
C ASN A 18 15.30 -6.04 -2.11
N LEU A 19 15.98 -4.88 -2.11
CA LEU A 19 15.37 -3.60 -2.47
C LEU A 19 14.94 -3.59 -3.93
N VAL A 20 15.81 -4.03 -4.84
CA VAL A 20 15.52 -4.09 -6.28
C VAL A 20 14.31 -4.99 -6.56
N ASP A 21 14.25 -6.17 -5.95
CA ASP A 21 13.15 -7.11 -6.13
C ASP A 21 11.81 -6.52 -5.65
N GLU A 22 11.80 -5.84 -4.50
CA GLU A 22 10.60 -5.20 -3.97
C GLU A 22 10.17 -3.95 -4.76
N LEU A 23 11.12 -3.17 -5.27
CA LEU A 23 10.85 -1.99 -6.08
C LEU A 23 10.33 -2.35 -7.48
N LYS A 24 10.86 -3.43 -8.09
CA LYS A 24 10.37 -3.98 -9.36
C LYS A 24 8.92 -4.44 -9.27
N LYS A 25 8.52 -5.09 -8.17
CA LYS A 25 7.11 -5.49 -7.93
C LYS A 25 6.14 -4.28 -7.94
N ARG A 26 6.66 -3.09 -7.67
CA ARG A 26 5.92 -1.82 -7.59
C ARG A 26 6.16 -0.91 -8.80
N ASN A 27 6.69 -1.47 -9.89
CA ASN A 27 7.00 -0.77 -11.14
C ASN A 27 7.92 0.45 -10.98
N ILE A 28 8.81 0.44 -9.99
CA ILE A 28 9.83 1.48 -9.84
C ILE A 28 11.07 1.07 -10.62
N GLN A 29 11.50 1.94 -11.55
CA GLN A 29 12.70 1.73 -12.33
C GLN A 29 13.92 2.23 -11.55
N ILE A 30 14.91 1.35 -11.42
CA ILE A 30 16.22 1.64 -10.83
C ILE A 30 17.21 1.74 -11.98
N SER A 31 18.08 2.75 -11.95
CA SER A 31 19.15 2.95 -12.91
C SER A 31 20.47 3.03 -12.16
N ASP A 32 21.54 2.48 -12.72
CA ASP A 32 22.88 2.64 -12.14
C ASP A 32 23.32 4.12 -12.17
N ASP A 33 22.87 4.88 -13.18
CA ASP A 33 23.03 6.34 -13.31
C ASP A 33 21.68 7.08 -13.17
N GLY A 34 20.99 6.85 -12.06
CA GLY A 34 19.76 7.54 -11.68
C GLY A 34 20.00 8.99 -11.28
N GLU A 35 18.99 9.83 -11.52
CA GLU A 35 18.99 11.25 -11.14
C GLU A 35 19.09 11.45 -9.62
N ILE A 36 18.64 10.45 -8.84
CA ILE A 36 18.64 10.47 -7.39
C ILE A 36 19.53 9.34 -6.88
N LYS A 37 20.57 9.69 -6.12
CA LYS A 37 21.46 8.72 -5.45
C LYS A 37 21.05 8.53 -4.01
N ILE A 38 20.78 7.28 -3.62
CA ILE A 38 20.35 6.93 -2.26
C ILE A 38 21.38 6.00 -1.64
N TYR A 39 21.97 6.45 -0.55
CA TYR A 39 22.96 5.71 0.23
C TYR A 39 22.27 4.94 1.34
N ILE A 40 22.45 3.63 1.36
CA ILE A 40 21.81 2.72 2.30
C ILE A 40 22.89 1.85 2.93
N ASN A 41 23.27 2.21 4.16
CA ASN A 41 24.25 1.48 4.95
C ASN A 41 23.61 1.05 6.27
N ASN A 42 24.17 0.01 6.92
CA ASN A 42 23.76 -0.44 8.26
C ASN A 42 22.28 -0.85 8.40
N ILE A 43 21.69 -1.49 7.38
CA ILE A 43 20.36 -2.12 7.54
C ILE A 43 20.50 -3.39 8.37
N GLY A 44 19.91 -3.39 9.57
CA GLY A 44 19.94 -4.53 10.49
C GLY A 44 18.65 -5.36 10.49
N GLN A 45 17.50 -4.76 10.15
CA GLN A 45 16.19 -5.40 10.30
C GLN A 45 15.30 -5.30 9.06
N LYS A 46 14.34 -6.23 8.92
CA LYS A 46 13.36 -6.25 7.82
C LYS A 46 12.57 -4.93 7.71
N ASN A 47 12.22 -4.34 8.85
CA ASN A 47 11.44 -3.09 8.89
C ASN A 47 12.22 -1.91 8.30
N ASP A 48 13.56 -1.93 8.36
CA ASP A 48 14.39 -0.88 7.77
C ASP A 48 14.29 -0.94 6.24
N ILE A 49 14.30 -2.16 5.66
CA ILE A 49 14.13 -2.37 4.22
C ILE A 49 12.79 -1.80 3.74
N LEU A 50 11.70 -2.07 4.47
CA LEU A 50 10.37 -1.55 4.13
C LEU A 50 10.32 -0.02 4.14
N LYS A 51 10.93 0.62 5.15
CA LYS A 51 11.01 2.09 5.21
C LYS A 51 11.79 2.66 4.03
N TYR A 52 12.92 2.04 3.66
CA TYR A 52 13.70 2.46 2.50
C TYR A 52 12.91 2.30 1.20
N ILE A 53 12.11 1.24 1.04
CA ILE A 53 11.24 1.07 -0.14
C ILE A 53 10.30 2.27 -0.29
N GLY A 54 9.54 2.65 0.74
CA GLY A 54 8.64 3.79 0.61
C GLY A 54 9.35 5.12 0.45
N TYR A 55 10.49 5.30 1.11
CA TYR A 55 11.33 6.49 0.91
C TYR A 55 11.80 6.63 -0.54
N ILE A 56 12.29 5.54 -1.14
CA ILE A 56 12.69 5.49 -2.55
C ILE A 56 11.50 5.81 -3.46
N ILE A 57 10.32 5.25 -3.18
CA ILE A 57 9.09 5.48 -3.95
C ILE A 57 8.67 6.96 -3.86
N ALA A 58 8.73 7.57 -2.68
CA ALA A 58 8.43 8.99 -2.48
C ALA A 58 9.41 9.89 -3.23
N LEU A 59 10.72 9.62 -3.09
CA LEU A 59 11.76 10.39 -3.77
C LEU A 59 11.70 10.26 -5.29
N SER A 60 11.41 9.06 -5.82
CA SER A 60 11.22 8.87 -7.26
C SER A 60 10.07 9.72 -7.81
N ARG A 61 9.13 10.13 -6.94
CA ARG A 61 8.02 11.04 -7.21
C ARG A 61 8.32 12.49 -6.81
N GLY A 62 9.56 12.82 -6.43
CA GLY A 62 9.93 14.17 -6.01
C GLY A 62 9.28 14.60 -4.68
N LYS A 63 8.89 13.64 -3.83
CA LYS A 63 8.28 13.88 -2.52
C LYS A 63 9.18 13.36 -1.39
N GLN A 64 9.11 14.00 -0.23
CA GLN A 64 9.74 13.48 0.99
C GLN A 64 8.85 12.45 1.70
N GLU A 65 7.53 12.66 1.61
CA GLU A 65 6.48 11.76 2.09
C GLU A 65 5.24 11.93 1.21
N PHE A 66 4.32 10.98 1.26
CA PHE A 66 3.07 11.07 0.52
C PHE A 66 2.08 12.01 1.21
N ASN A 67 1.16 12.62 0.45
CA ASN A 67 0.10 13.41 1.08
C ASN A 67 -0.89 12.46 1.75
N GLU A 68 -1.19 11.35 1.08
CA GLU A 68 -2.19 10.40 1.54
C GLU A 68 -1.80 8.95 1.26
N LEU A 69 -2.04 8.10 2.26
CA LEU A 69 -2.08 6.65 2.15
C LEU A 69 -3.50 6.16 2.52
N LEU A 70 -4.15 5.47 1.59
CA LEU A 70 -5.42 4.80 1.82
C LEU A 70 -5.21 3.29 1.75
N ILE A 71 -5.72 2.59 2.75
CA ILE A 71 -5.77 1.14 2.77
C ILE A 71 -7.22 0.73 2.58
N GLY A 72 -7.51 0.00 1.50
CA GLY A 72 -8.86 -0.53 1.25
C GLY A 72 -8.91 -2.01 1.53
N ILE A 73 -9.94 -2.46 2.24
CA ILE A 73 -10.11 -3.85 2.65
C ILE A 73 -11.48 -4.32 2.17
N ASP A 74 -11.47 -5.16 1.13
CA ASP A 74 -12.65 -5.94 0.73
C ASP A 74 -12.70 -7.24 1.53
N THR A 75 -13.87 -7.52 2.10
CA THR A 75 -14.09 -8.58 3.10
C THR A 75 -14.91 -9.75 2.53
N ASN A 76 -14.76 -10.02 1.24
CA ASN A 76 -15.40 -11.16 0.59
C ASN A 76 -14.67 -12.48 0.93
N SER A 77 -15.44 -13.54 1.20
CA SER A 77 -14.90 -14.87 1.53
C SER A 77 -14.44 -15.60 0.26
N PRO A 78 -13.34 -16.39 0.27
CA PRO A 78 -12.56 -16.82 1.44
C PRO A 78 -11.31 -15.97 1.75
N TYR A 79 -11.02 -14.93 0.96
CA TYR A 79 -9.80 -14.11 1.14
C TYR A 79 -10.14 -12.64 1.28
N LEU A 80 -9.55 -12.01 2.29
CA LEU A 80 -9.54 -10.56 2.36
C LEU A 80 -8.70 -10.02 1.20
N THR A 81 -9.16 -8.98 0.52
CA THR A 81 -8.34 -8.25 -0.45
C THR A 81 -7.96 -6.90 0.14
N VAL A 82 -6.67 -6.70 0.35
CA VAL A 82 -6.11 -5.46 0.90
C VAL A 82 -5.36 -4.73 -0.21
N VAL A 83 -5.67 -3.45 -0.40
CA VAL A 83 -4.94 -2.59 -1.34
C VAL A 83 -4.30 -1.43 -0.62
N ALA A 84 -3.13 -1.00 -1.10
CA ALA A 84 -2.49 0.24 -0.69
C ALA A 84 -2.57 1.25 -1.84
N VAL A 85 -3.18 2.40 -1.57
CA VAL A 85 -3.36 3.50 -2.51
C VAL A 85 -2.63 4.71 -1.98
N ILE A 86 -1.78 5.31 -2.82
CA ILE A 86 -0.96 6.44 -2.44
C ILE A 86 -1.27 7.60 -3.38
N ASP A 87 -1.71 8.72 -2.82
CA ASP A 87 -2.08 9.91 -3.59
C ASP A 87 -3.03 9.61 -4.78
N GLY A 88 -3.94 8.63 -4.61
CA GLY A 88 -4.89 8.18 -5.62
C GLY A 88 -4.40 7.07 -6.57
N GLU A 89 -3.14 6.63 -6.47
CA GLU A 89 -2.57 5.55 -7.29
C GLU A 89 -2.53 4.21 -6.53
N LEU A 90 -2.99 3.12 -7.15
CA LEU A 90 -2.81 1.77 -6.61
C LEU A 90 -1.32 1.37 -6.69
N ILE A 91 -0.69 1.09 -5.56
CA ILE A 91 0.73 0.74 -5.50
C ILE A 91 0.96 -0.76 -5.28
N GLU A 92 0.18 -1.38 -4.41
CA GLU A 92 0.23 -2.83 -4.20
C GLU A 92 -1.10 -3.37 -3.69
N TYR A 93 -1.27 -4.69 -3.79
CA TYR A 93 -2.36 -5.42 -3.16
C TYR A 93 -1.88 -6.74 -2.57
N ARG A 94 -2.58 -7.24 -1.55
CA ARG A 94 -2.27 -8.48 -0.84
C ARG A 94 -3.57 -9.21 -0.47
N ARG A 95 -3.47 -10.53 -0.30
CA ARG A 95 -4.60 -11.40 0.06
C ARG A 95 -4.32 -12.18 1.36
N PRO A 96 -4.46 -11.54 2.53
CA PRO A 96 -4.36 -12.25 3.79
C PRO A 96 -5.55 -13.20 3.98
N TYR A 97 -5.27 -14.38 4.52
CA TYR A 97 -6.26 -15.44 4.73
C TYR A 97 -7.03 -15.27 6.05
N GLU A 98 -6.47 -14.55 7.02
CA GLU A 98 -7.02 -14.43 8.38
C GLU A 98 -6.68 -13.08 9.02
N LEU A 99 -7.30 -12.79 10.17
CA LEU A 99 -7.15 -11.54 10.91
C LEU A 99 -5.70 -11.24 11.30
N ASN A 100 -4.93 -12.21 11.80
CA ASN A 100 -3.54 -11.98 12.18
C ASN A 100 -2.68 -11.59 10.96
N ALA A 101 -2.90 -12.25 9.83
CA ALA A 101 -2.25 -11.92 8.57
C ALA A 101 -2.70 -10.55 8.03
N LEU A 102 -3.95 -10.16 8.27
CA LEU A 102 -4.48 -8.83 7.94
C LEU A 102 -3.78 -7.74 8.74
N VAL A 103 -3.73 -7.86 10.07
CA VAL A 103 -3.07 -6.89 10.95
C VAL A 103 -1.60 -6.71 10.54
N LYS A 104 -0.87 -7.83 10.37
CA LYS A 104 0.51 -7.79 9.89
C LYS A 104 0.64 -7.11 8.53
N THR A 105 -0.31 -7.34 7.62
CA THR A 105 -0.31 -6.71 6.30
C THR A 105 -0.49 -5.20 6.40
N ILE A 106 -1.43 -4.74 7.23
CA ILE A 106 -1.68 -3.32 7.47
C ILE A 106 -0.43 -2.67 8.09
N ASP A 107 0.17 -3.28 9.11
CA ASP A 107 1.38 -2.76 9.76
C ASP A 107 2.54 -2.64 8.77
N GLU A 108 2.77 -3.66 7.95
CA GLU A 108 3.81 -3.61 6.92
C GLU A 108 3.55 -2.48 5.92
N ILE A 109 2.31 -2.24 5.50
CA ILE A 109 1.95 -1.13 4.60
C ILE A 109 2.18 0.23 5.29
N LEU A 110 1.74 0.39 6.54
CA LEU A 110 1.89 1.63 7.32
C LEU A 110 3.35 2.00 7.59
N ILE A 111 4.21 0.99 7.80
CA ILE A 111 5.66 1.15 7.96
C ILE A 111 6.32 1.47 6.62
N THR A 112 5.87 0.81 5.54
CA THR A 112 6.46 0.98 4.22
C THR A 112 6.22 2.40 3.72
N TYR A 113 4.99 2.91 3.77
CA TYR A 113 4.62 4.16 3.10
C TYR A 113 4.38 5.32 4.07
N PRO A 114 5.35 6.22 4.28
CA PRO A 114 5.15 7.41 5.09
C PRO A 114 4.20 8.38 4.38
N ALA A 115 3.14 8.79 5.08
CA ALA A 115 2.15 9.71 4.56
C ALA A 115 1.61 10.61 5.67
N LYS A 116 1.27 11.86 5.32
CA LYS A 116 0.66 12.85 6.23
C LYS A 116 -0.70 12.41 6.72
N ARG A 117 -1.53 11.87 5.82
CA ARG A 117 -2.86 11.34 6.11
C ARG A 117 -2.88 9.84 5.83
N LYS A 118 -3.37 9.05 6.79
CA LYS A 118 -3.49 7.60 6.70
C LYS A 118 -4.91 7.18 7.07
N ILE A 119 -5.60 6.48 6.17
CA ILE A 119 -6.99 6.04 6.38
C ILE A 119 -7.11 4.56 5.99
N ILE A 120 -7.88 3.80 6.77
CA ILE A 120 -8.19 2.40 6.49
C ILE A 120 -9.70 2.29 6.24
N GLY A 121 -10.09 1.99 5.01
CA GLY A 121 -11.47 1.69 4.63
C GLY A 121 -11.76 0.20 4.71
N VAL A 122 -12.86 -0.17 5.36
CA VAL A 122 -13.32 -1.57 5.46
C VAL A 122 -14.70 -1.69 4.83
N GLY A 123 -14.84 -2.61 3.88
CA GLY A 123 -16.13 -2.99 3.31
C GLY A 123 -17.00 -3.68 4.37
N ILE A 124 -18.22 -3.19 4.57
CA ILE A 124 -19.17 -3.74 5.56
C ILE A 124 -20.40 -4.39 4.92
N GLY A 125 -20.26 -4.86 3.67
CA GLY A 125 -21.35 -5.50 2.92
C GLY A 125 -21.81 -6.85 3.48
N ASN A 126 -21.07 -7.44 4.41
CA ASN A 126 -21.40 -8.72 5.06
C ASN A 126 -21.04 -8.71 6.56
N LYS A 127 -21.51 -9.73 7.30
CA LYS A 127 -21.27 -9.85 8.76
C LYS A 127 -19.78 -9.89 9.11
N TYR A 128 -18.98 -10.56 8.29
CA TYR A 128 -17.53 -10.67 8.49
C TYR A 128 -16.84 -9.32 8.35
N GLY A 129 -17.25 -8.48 7.40
CA GLY A 129 -16.71 -7.13 7.23
C GLY A 129 -17.02 -6.20 8.40
N VAL A 130 -18.20 -6.33 9.01
CA VAL A 130 -18.56 -5.61 10.24
C VAL A 130 -17.66 -6.04 11.41
N GLU A 131 -17.38 -7.33 11.54
CA GLU A 131 -16.47 -7.87 12.55
C GLU A 131 -15.03 -7.36 12.36
N ILE A 132 -14.51 -7.46 11.13
CA ILE A 132 -13.18 -6.94 10.78
C ILE A 132 -13.08 -5.45 11.09
N TYR A 133 -14.08 -4.65 10.72
CA TYR A 133 -14.10 -3.22 11.06
C TYR A 133 -14.00 -2.99 12.57
N ASN A 134 -14.81 -3.70 13.36
CA ASN A 134 -14.86 -3.51 14.81
C ASN A 134 -13.51 -3.81 15.44
N ILE A 135 -12.84 -4.89 14.99
CA ILE A 135 -11.52 -5.27 15.48
C ILE A 135 -10.47 -4.25 15.05
N LEU A 136 -10.43 -3.86 13.77
CA LEU A 136 -9.43 -2.89 13.30
C LEU A 136 -9.59 -1.52 13.95
N SER A 137 -10.82 -1.12 14.28
CA SER A 137 -11.10 0.17 14.94
C SER A 137 -10.62 0.22 16.39
N THR A 138 -10.29 -0.91 17.02
CA THR A 138 -9.63 -0.91 18.34
C THR A 138 -8.10 -0.87 18.25
N ILE A 139 -7.55 -1.16 17.07
CA ILE A 139 -6.10 -1.23 16.82
C ILE A 139 -5.59 0.06 16.16
N TYR A 140 -6.39 0.66 15.27
CA TYR A 140 -5.99 1.80 14.45
C TYR A 140 -6.96 2.98 14.60
N GLU A 141 -6.44 4.20 14.60
CA GLU A 141 -7.23 5.42 14.87
C GLU A 141 -8.16 5.82 13.71
N ASN A 142 -7.74 5.64 12.46
CA ASN A 142 -8.42 6.18 11.26
C ASN A 142 -9.10 5.09 10.42
N VAL A 143 -9.90 4.25 11.05
CA VAL A 143 -10.68 3.20 10.36
C VAL A 143 -12.07 3.71 10.00
N LYS A 144 -12.52 3.47 8.77
CA LYS A 144 -13.81 3.91 8.23
C LYS A 144 -14.62 2.73 7.72
N LYS A 145 -15.93 2.73 8.04
CA LYS A 145 -16.90 1.81 7.44
C LYS A 145 -17.24 2.29 6.03
N VAL A 146 -17.23 1.39 5.06
CA VAL A 146 -17.66 1.68 3.69
C VAL A 146 -18.78 0.72 3.31
N ASP A 147 -19.97 1.29 3.02
CA ASP A 147 -21.09 0.54 2.44
C ASP A 147 -21.00 0.55 0.91
N GLU A 148 -21.02 -0.63 0.31
CA GLU A 148 -20.89 -0.85 -1.13
C GLU A 148 -22.24 -1.02 -1.85
N LYS A 149 -23.38 -0.92 -1.14
CA LYS A 149 -24.74 -1.19 -1.67
C LYS A 149 -25.17 -0.41 -2.91
N TYR A 150 -24.38 0.56 -3.37
CA TYR A 150 -24.59 1.27 -4.63
C TYR A 150 -23.28 1.41 -5.39
N THR A 151 -22.92 0.38 -6.16
CA THR A 151 -21.80 0.43 -7.11
C THR A 151 -22.37 0.47 -8.53
N ASN A 152 -22.63 1.69 -9.03
CA ASN A 152 -22.89 1.89 -10.45
C ASN A 152 -21.61 1.55 -11.23
N GLU A 153 -21.75 0.66 -12.22
CA GLU A 153 -20.71 0.03 -13.05
C GLU A 153 -19.86 0.99 -13.91
N LYS A 154 -19.93 2.30 -13.70
CA LYS A 154 -19.19 3.30 -14.48
C LYS A 154 -18.19 4.01 -13.60
N SER A 155 -17.02 3.43 -13.52
CA SER A 155 -15.94 4.00 -12.75
C SER A 155 -14.70 3.92 -13.67
N HIS A 156 -13.79 4.91 -13.61
CA HIS A 156 -12.57 5.07 -14.42
C HIS A 156 -11.50 3.93 -14.33
N PHE A 157 -11.86 2.69 -14.00
CA PHE A 157 -10.98 1.66 -13.42
C PHE A 157 -10.67 0.49 -14.39
N ASN A 158 -10.79 0.70 -15.70
CA ASN A 158 -10.55 -0.35 -16.72
C ASN A 158 -9.12 -0.92 -16.74
N GLN A 159 -8.17 -0.34 -16.00
CA GLN A 159 -6.79 -0.82 -15.92
C GLN A 159 -6.60 -1.95 -14.89
N ILE A 160 -7.45 -2.03 -13.85
CA ILE A 160 -7.38 -3.09 -12.83
C ILE A 160 -8.28 -4.24 -13.28
N LYS A 161 -7.68 -5.34 -13.76
CA LYS A 161 -8.43 -6.50 -14.27
C LYS A 161 -9.16 -7.27 -13.16
N ASP A 162 -8.55 -7.36 -11.99
CA ASP A 162 -9.04 -8.14 -10.86
C ASP A 162 -10.22 -7.43 -10.16
N LYS A 163 -11.35 -8.14 -10.02
CA LYS A 163 -12.59 -7.59 -9.46
C LYS A 163 -12.45 -7.24 -7.98
N ASP A 164 -11.79 -8.09 -7.20
CA ASP A 164 -11.68 -7.91 -5.75
C ASP A 164 -10.72 -6.76 -5.44
N VAL A 165 -9.66 -6.63 -6.24
CA VAL A 165 -8.74 -5.47 -6.16
C VAL A 165 -9.47 -4.18 -6.53
N ARG A 166 -10.35 -4.19 -7.54
CA ARG A 166 -11.20 -3.02 -7.87
C ARG A 166 -12.14 -2.65 -6.72
N ALA A 167 -12.77 -3.63 -6.08
CA ALA A 167 -13.66 -3.40 -4.94
C ALA A 167 -12.88 -2.77 -3.77
N ALA A 168 -11.78 -3.40 -3.35
CA ALA A 168 -10.91 -2.87 -2.30
C ALA A 168 -10.37 -1.46 -2.63
N PHE A 169 -10.02 -1.18 -3.89
CA PHE A 169 -9.59 0.14 -4.33
C PHE A 169 -10.71 1.18 -4.25
N SER A 170 -11.94 0.83 -4.65
CA SER A 170 -13.13 1.67 -4.46
C SER A 170 -13.40 1.94 -2.98
N ILE A 171 -13.26 0.94 -2.12
CA ILE A 171 -13.37 1.08 -0.66
C ILE A 171 -12.35 2.09 -0.13
N ALA A 172 -11.10 2.00 -0.57
CA ALA A 172 -10.04 2.93 -0.18
C ALA A 172 -10.41 4.39 -0.50
N LEU A 173 -10.83 4.65 -1.75
CA LEU A 173 -11.20 6.00 -2.21
C LEU A 173 -12.46 6.54 -1.51
N ARG A 174 -13.45 5.70 -1.24
CA ARG A 174 -14.66 6.12 -0.53
C ARG A 174 -14.39 6.45 0.93
N ALA A 175 -13.45 5.77 1.57
CA ALA A 175 -13.05 6.07 2.95
C ALA A 175 -12.36 7.43 3.11
N SER A 176 -11.85 8.01 2.01
CA SER A 176 -11.16 9.30 2.00
C SER A 176 -12.08 10.51 1.76
N SER A 177 -13.34 10.24 1.37
CA SER A 177 -14.41 11.21 1.14
C SER A 177 -15.14 11.55 2.45
#